data_AF-A0A813JRY8-F1
#
_entry.id   AF-A0A813JRY8-F1
#
_cell.length_a   1.000
_cell.length_b   1.000
_cell.length_c   1.000
_cell.angle_alpha   90.00
_cell.angle_beta   90.00
_cell.angle_gamma   90.00
#
_symmetry.space_group_name_H-M   'P 1'
#
loop_
_entity.id
_entity.type
_entity.pdbx_description
1 polymer ?
#
loop_
_entity_poly.entity_id
_entity_poly.type
_entity_poly.pdbx_seq_one_letter_code
_entity_poly.pdbx_strand_id
1 'polypeptide(L)'
;MDRLKGELNAERRKHEATKEKALGWEEQSSEFSRRLGAVEAAEHTAREDAKLWRTRCLELESACATIATQDRESRSSLLRAQDRAKLAQSAAIDHSVALAKSENAELHALSQARGEEREAQSLRSDLAAVGRLAATARSELSESRSEAAALRSQQSSLESHCADLRTEACAQRQALDEARCCLAALHVRNSHLDAELLVWTSRKSQPDGPAVDALREHSSWPPAAADIAAAVVLPLTDGSGAGSPASPAEKIHGYGQYGEGGARLGWSSAAADLELPRLPAHLQRNLAALPSRREYPRNARARQLRGRILEGGHGPLFSNDLPESYQDGILWISSDPQWLIEQETRKL
;
A
#
# COMPACT_ATOMS: atom_id res chain seq x y z
N MET A 1 -100.79 -26.16 -132.21
CA MET A 1 -100.71 -25.00 -131.30
C MET A 1 -100.60 -25.41 -129.83
N ASP A 2 -101.35 -26.40 -129.36
CA ASP A 2 -101.32 -26.77 -127.92
C ASP A 2 -100.07 -27.52 -127.44
N ARG A 3 -99.40 -28.27 -128.34
CA ARG A 3 -98.12 -28.95 -128.03
C ARG A 3 -96.97 -27.98 -127.79
N LEU A 4 -96.89 -26.93 -128.61
CA LEU A 4 -95.93 -25.83 -128.46
C LEU A 4 -96.18 -25.02 -127.18
N LYS A 5 -97.43 -24.89 -126.73
CA LYS A 5 -97.75 -24.28 -125.43
C LYS A 5 -97.28 -25.14 -124.26
N GLY A 6 -97.36 -26.47 -124.37
CA GLY A 6 -96.86 -27.41 -123.36
C GLY A 6 -95.33 -27.36 -123.22
N GLU A 7 -94.61 -27.32 -124.34
CA GLU A 7 -93.15 -27.21 -124.39
C GLU A 7 -92.66 -25.83 -123.90
N LEU A 8 -93.34 -24.74 -124.28
CA LEU A 8 -93.06 -23.40 -123.77
C LEU A 8 -93.29 -23.30 -122.25
N ASN A 9 -94.32 -23.96 -121.73
CA ASN A 9 -94.60 -24.01 -120.30
C ASN A 9 -93.60 -24.92 -119.53
N ALA A 10 -93.13 -26.01 -120.15
CA ALA A 10 -92.09 -26.86 -119.57
C ALA A 10 -90.73 -26.16 -119.54
N GLU A 11 -90.37 -25.43 -120.60
CA GLU A 11 -89.18 -24.59 -120.62
C GLU A 11 -89.31 -23.38 -119.69
N ARG A 12 -90.50 -22.77 -119.54
CA ARG A 12 -90.74 -21.78 -118.48
C ARG A 12 -90.52 -22.34 -117.10
N ARG A 13 -91.04 -23.54 -116.79
CA ARG A 13 -90.83 -24.17 -115.48
C ARG A 13 -89.38 -24.58 -115.25
N LYS A 14 -88.64 -25.02 -116.27
CA LYS A 14 -87.19 -25.25 -116.17
C LYS A 14 -86.43 -23.94 -116.00
N HIS A 15 -86.82 -22.89 -116.70
CA HIS A 15 -86.23 -21.56 -116.56
C HIS A 15 -86.54 -20.94 -115.19
N GLU A 16 -87.75 -21.16 -114.65
CA GLU A 16 -88.14 -20.75 -113.30
C GLU A 16 -87.38 -21.57 -112.25
N ALA A 17 -87.27 -22.89 -112.40
CA ALA A 17 -86.49 -23.73 -111.49
C ALA A 17 -84.97 -23.45 -111.53
N THR A 18 -84.42 -23.09 -112.70
CA THR A 18 -83.01 -22.66 -112.81
C THR A 18 -82.80 -21.25 -112.27
N LYS A 19 -83.79 -20.36 -112.44
CA LYS A 19 -83.79 -19.01 -111.85
C LYS A 19 -83.94 -19.05 -110.33
N GLU A 20 -84.80 -19.91 -109.78
CA GLU A 20 -84.92 -20.14 -108.33
C GLU A 20 -83.63 -20.73 -107.75
N LYS A 21 -82.99 -21.67 -108.46
CA LYS A 21 -81.66 -22.17 -108.07
C LYS A 21 -80.61 -21.06 -108.11
N ALA A 22 -80.60 -20.22 -109.15
CA ALA A 22 -79.68 -19.09 -109.26
C ALA A 22 -79.90 -18.06 -108.14
N LEU A 23 -81.15 -17.72 -107.83
CA LEU A 23 -81.50 -16.86 -106.70
C LEU A 23 -81.10 -17.47 -105.36
N GLY A 24 -81.29 -18.79 -105.18
CA GLY A 24 -80.81 -19.52 -104.00
C GLY A 24 -79.29 -19.49 -103.88
N TRP A 25 -78.55 -19.59 -104.98
CA TRP A 25 -77.09 -19.43 -104.99
C TRP A 25 -76.64 -17.99 -104.72
N GLU A 26 -77.36 -16.98 -105.22
CA GLU A 26 -77.10 -15.57 -104.90
C GLU A 26 -77.38 -15.25 -103.44
N GLU A 27 -78.45 -15.80 -102.86
CA GLU A 27 -78.80 -15.64 -101.46
C GLU A 27 -77.77 -16.34 -100.55
N GLN A 28 -77.35 -17.56 -100.89
CA GLN A 28 -76.24 -18.24 -100.22
C GLN A 28 -74.92 -17.48 -100.36
N SER A 29 -74.59 -16.98 -101.55
CA SER A 29 -73.38 -16.17 -101.78
C SER A 29 -73.41 -14.87 -100.97
N SER A 30 -74.57 -14.22 -100.88
CA SER A 30 -74.79 -13.03 -100.05
C SER A 30 -74.68 -13.35 -98.57
N GLU A 31 -75.20 -14.49 -98.12
CA GLU A 31 -75.08 -14.96 -96.75
C GLU A 31 -73.62 -15.28 -96.39
N PHE A 32 -72.89 -15.99 -97.27
CA PHE A 32 -71.46 -16.24 -97.10
C PHE A 32 -70.66 -14.95 -97.05
N SER A 33 -70.98 -13.97 -97.89
CA SER A 33 -70.32 -12.65 -97.88
C SER A 33 -70.58 -11.90 -96.58
N ARG A 34 -71.82 -11.92 -96.05
CA ARG A 34 -72.12 -11.34 -94.73
C ARG A 34 -71.38 -12.06 -93.60
N ARG A 35 -71.31 -13.40 -93.64
CA ARG A 35 -70.58 -14.20 -92.66
C ARG A 35 -69.09 -13.93 -92.70
N LEU A 36 -68.49 -13.84 -93.90
CA LEU A 36 -67.10 -13.45 -94.10
C LEU A 36 -66.83 -12.06 -93.52
N GLY A 37 -67.67 -11.06 -93.84
CA GLY A 37 -67.52 -9.71 -93.29
C GLY A 37 -67.65 -9.68 -91.75
N ALA A 38 -68.56 -10.48 -91.17
CA ALA A 38 -68.69 -10.60 -89.73
C ALA A 38 -67.45 -11.26 -89.08
N VAL A 39 -66.87 -12.27 -89.73
CA VAL A 39 -65.64 -12.93 -89.27
C VAL A 39 -64.45 -11.99 -89.38
N GLU A 40 -64.31 -11.25 -90.48
CA GLU A 40 -63.24 -10.26 -90.67
C GLU A 40 -63.34 -9.12 -89.64
N ALA A 41 -64.55 -8.64 -89.36
CA ALA A 41 -64.78 -7.65 -88.32
C ALA A 41 -64.42 -8.19 -86.92
N ALA A 42 -64.84 -9.42 -86.60
CA ALA A 42 -64.50 -10.08 -85.34
C ALA A 42 -62.99 -10.33 -85.20
N GLU A 43 -62.30 -10.68 -86.30
CA GLU A 43 -60.86 -10.82 -86.34
C GLU A 43 -60.16 -9.48 -86.10
N HIS A 44 -60.64 -8.40 -86.72
CA HIS A 44 -60.10 -7.06 -86.49
C HIS A 44 -60.26 -6.64 -85.02
N THR A 45 -61.44 -6.83 -84.42
CA THR A 45 -61.65 -6.52 -83.00
C THR A 45 -60.75 -7.36 -82.10
N ALA A 46 -60.60 -8.66 -82.39
CA ALA A 46 -59.70 -9.54 -81.64
C ALA A 46 -58.22 -9.12 -81.76
N ARG A 47 -57.79 -8.62 -82.93
CA ARG A 47 -56.43 -8.08 -83.13
C ARG A 47 -56.22 -6.79 -82.34
N GLU A 48 -57.19 -5.88 -82.31
CA GLU A 48 -57.10 -4.66 -81.51
C GLU A 48 -57.11 -4.95 -80.01
N ASP A 49 -57.97 -5.88 -79.55
CA ASP A 49 -57.97 -6.35 -78.17
C ASP A 49 -56.62 -7.00 -77.82
N ALA A 50 -56.05 -7.81 -78.71
CA ALA A 50 -54.73 -8.40 -78.49
C ALA A 50 -53.61 -7.34 -78.41
N LYS A 51 -53.69 -6.25 -79.18
CA LYS A 51 -52.77 -5.11 -79.05
C LYS A 51 -52.93 -4.41 -77.71
N LEU A 52 -54.17 -4.14 -77.28
CA LEU A 52 -54.47 -3.53 -75.99
C LEU A 52 -53.98 -4.38 -74.81
N TRP A 53 -54.16 -5.70 -74.90
CA TRP A 53 -53.65 -6.62 -73.87
C TRP A 53 -52.12 -6.65 -73.85
N ARG A 54 -51.45 -6.62 -75.01
CA ARG A 54 -49.98 -6.51 -75.07
C ARG A 54 -49.48 -5.21 -74.44
N THR A 55 -50.10 -4.07 -74.71
CA THR A 55 -49.68 -2.80 -74.10
C THR A 55 -49.87 -2.81 -72.59
N ARG A 56 -51.01 -3.33 -72.10
CA ARG A 56 -51.25 -3.50 -70.65
C ARG A 56 -50.24 -4.46 -70.00
N CYS A 57 -49.88 -5.55 -70.66
CA CYS A 57 -48.84 -6.46 -70.16
C CYS A 57 -47.49 -5.76 -70.04
N LEU A 58 -47.08 -4.97 -71.04
CA LEU A 58 -45.83 -4.20 -70.99
C LEU A 58 -45.87 -3.12 -69.89
N GLU A 59 -46.99 -2.46 -69.70
CA GLU A 59 -47.19 -1.49 -68.60
C GLU A 59 -47.05 -2.18 -67.24
N LEU A 60 -47.68 -3.34 -67.06
CA LEU A 60 -47.56 -4.15 -65.83
C LEU A 60 -46.12 -4.63 -65.60
N GLU A 61 -45.43 -5.10 -66.64
CA GLU A 61 -44.02 -5.49 -66.55
C GLU A 61 -43.13 -4.31 -66.14
N SER A 62 -43.37 -3.13 -66.72
CA SER A 62 -42.66 -1.92 -66.35
C SER A 62 -42.93 -1.50 -64.89
N ALA A 63 -44.18 -1.62 -64.44
CA ALA A 63 -44.55 -1.33 -63.05
C ALA A 63 -43.94 -2.35 -62.07
N CYS A 64 -43.92 -3.63 -62.42
CA CYS A 64 -43.23 -4.65 -61.64
C CYS A 64 -41.72 -4.38 -61.56
N ALA A 65 -41.11 -3.94 -62.66
CA ALA A 65 -39.70 -3.58 -62.68
C ALA A 65 -39.40 -2.37 -61.77
N THR A 66 -40.23 -1.32 -61.80
CA THR A 66 -40.03 -0.14 -60.92
C THR A 66 -40.24 -0.47 -59.45
N ILE A 67 -41.24 -1.30 -59.11
CA ILE A 67 -41.44 -1.78 -57.73
C ILE A 67 -40.23 -2.61 -57.29
N ALA A 68 -39.70 -3.49 -58.15
CA ALA A 68 -38.52 -4.28 -57.81
C ALA A 68 -37.26 -3.42 -57.59
N THR A 69 -37.07 -2.33 -58.35
CA THR A 69 -35.96 -1.40 -58.12
C THR A 69 -36.14 -0.64 -56.80
N GLN A 70 -37.36 -0.16 -56.50
CA GLN A 70 -37.66 0.53 -55.25
C GLN A 70 -37.50 -0.38 -54.02
N ASP A 71 -37.89 -1.66 -54.11
CA ASP A 71 -37.67 -2.65 -53.05
C ASP A 71 -36.17 -2.87 -52.80
N ARG A 72 -35.34 -2.99 -53.86
CA ARG A 72 -33.88 -3.09 -53.71
C ARG A 72 -33.28 -1.84 -53.07
N GLU A 73 -33.71 -0.65 -53.48
CA GLU A 73 -33.24 0.62 -52.92
C GLU A 73 -33.62 0.75 -51.45
N SER A 74 -34.86 0.44 -51.08
CA SER A 74 -35.33 0.50 -49.69
C SER A 74 -34.60 -0.51 -48.81
N ARG A 75 -34.35 -1.74 -49.28
CA ARG A 75 -33.50 -2.72 -48.58
C ARG A 75 -32.07 -2.22 -48.38
N SER A 76 -31.48 -1.62 -49.42
CA SER A 76 -30.13 -1.05 -49.30
C SER A 76 -30.07 0.10 -48.29
N SER A 77 -31.12 0.92 -48.23
CA SER A 77 -31.25 2.01 -47.26
C SER A 77 -31.41 1.48 -45.83
N LEU A 78 -32.24 0.44 -45.64
CA LEU A 78 -32.44 -0.23 -44.36
C LEU A 78 -31.13 -0.83 -43.83
N LEU A 79 -30.36 -1.53 -44.68
CA LEU A 79 -29.07 -2.09 -44.28
C LEU A 79 -28.08 -0.99 -43.85
N ARG A 80 -27.99 0.11 -44.61
CA ARG A 80 -27.15 1.26 -44.23
C ARG A 80 -27.59 1.88 -42.91
N ALA A 81 -28.90 1.97 -42.66
CA ALA A 81 -29.42 2.48 -41.39
C ALA A 81 -29.08 1.53 -40.22
N GLN A 82 -29.18 0.21 -40.44
CA GLN A 82 -28.79 -0.79 -39.47
C GLN A 82 -27.29 -0.74 -39.15
N ASP A 83 -26.43 -0.58 -40.15
CA ASP A 83 -24.99 -0.44 -39.95
C ASP A 83 -24.64 0.82 -39.15
N ARG A 84 -25.30 1.95 -39.46
CA ARG A 84 -25.15 3.19 -38.66
C ARG A 84 -25.59 3.00 -37.22
N ALA A 85 -26.69 2.29 -36.98
CA ALA A 85 -27.18 2.01 -35.64
C ALA A 85 -26.18 1.13 -34.85
N LYS A 86 -25.63 0.09 -35.49
CA LYS A 86 -24.59 -0.76 -34.88
C LYS A 86 -23.32 0.02 -34.57
N LEU A 87 -22.87 0.89 -35.48
CA LEU A 87 -21.72 1.77 -35.25
C LEU A 87 -21.96 2.73 -34.09
N ALA A 88 -23.14 3.35 -34.02
CA ALA A 88 -23.51 4.21 -32.90
C ALA A 88 -23.54 3.46 -31.56
N GLN A 89 -24.05 2.22 -31.55
CA GLN A 89 -24.03 1.35 -30.38
C GLN A 89 -22.59 1.01 -29.95
N SER A 90 -21.72 0.64 -30.90
CA SER A 90 -20.31 0.38 -30.59
C SER A 90 -19.60 1.60 -30.01
N ALA A 91 -19.84 2.80 -30.57
CA ALA A 91 -19.27 4.04 -30.07
C ALA A 91 -19.77 4.39 -28.65
N ALA A 92 -21.04 4.09 -28.34
CA ALA A 92 -21.58 4.28 -27.00
C ALA A 92 -20.94 3.32 -25.98
N ILE A 93 -20.68 2.07 -26.37
CA ILE A 93 -19.96 1.10 -25.53
C ILE A 93 -18.51 1.53 -25.33
N ASP A 94 -17.82 1.97 -26.37
CA ASP A 94 -16.44 2.46 -26.26
C ASP A 94 -16.35 3.67 -25.33
N HIS A 95 -17.32 4.58 -25.41
CA HIS A 95 -17.41 5.72 -24.49
C HIS A 95 -17.63 5.29 -23.04
N SER A 96 -18.55 4.34 -22.77
CA SER A 96 -18.79 3.86 -21.41
C SER A 96 -17.57 3.12 -20.82
N VAL A 97 -16.86 2.35 -21.66
CA VAL A 97 -15.60 1.70 -21.28
C VAL A 97 -14.51 2.74 -20.98
N ALA A 98 -14.43 3.83 -21.75
CA ALA A 98 -13.49 4.91 -21.50
C ALA A 98 -13.76 5.61 -20.15
N LEU A 99 -15.04 5.90 -19.84
CA LEU A 99 -15.44 6.45 -18.53
C LEU A 99 -15.12 5.50 -17.37
N ALA A 100 -15.45 4.21 -17.51
CA ALA A 100 -15.12 3.22 -16.49
C ALA A 100 -13.60 3.07 -16.28
N LYS A 101 -12.79 3.25 -17.32
CA LYS A 101 -11.32 3.25 -17.22
C LYS A 101 -10.81 4.50 -16.49
N SER A 102 -11.37 5.68 -16.75
CA SER A 102 -10.97 6.90 -16.02
C SER A 102 -11.37 6.82 -14.54
N GLU A 103 -12.57 6.35 -14.23
CA GLU A 103 -13.03 6.16 -12.84
C GLU A 103 -12.13 5.15 -12.09
N ASN A 104 -11.77 4.03 -12.71
CA ASN A 104 -10.84 3.07 -12.10
C ASN A 104 -9.44 3.66 -11.88
N ALA A 105 -8.94 4.50 -12.79
CA ALA A 105 -7.67 5.18 -12.61
C ALA A 105 -7.71 6.17 -11.44
N GLU A 106 -8.82 6.91 -11.28
CA GLU A 106 -9.04 7.80 -10.14
C GLU A 106 -9.13 7.04 -8.82
N LEU A 107 -9.89 5.94 -8.77
CA LEU A 107 -9.97 5.09 -7.58
C LEU A 107 -8.61 4.51 -7.19
N HIS A 108 -7.82 4.09 -8.18
CA HIS A 108 -6.45 3.62 -7.96
C HIS A 108 -5.58 4.72 -7.36
N ALA A 109 -5.57 5.92 -7.95
CA ALA A 109 -4.83 7.06 -7.42
C ALA A 109 -5.26 7.42 -5.98
N LEU A 110 -6.56 7.42 -5.68
CA LEU A 110 -7.08 7.66 -4.33
C LEU A 110 -6.63 6.58 -3.33
N SER A 111 -6.60 5.31 -3.76
CA SER A 111 -6.14 4.21 -2.92
C SER A 111 -4.64 4.31 -2.60
N GLN A 112 -3.83 4.72 -3.57
CA GLN A 112 -2.39 4.96 -3.40
C GLN A 112 -2.15 6.12 -2.43
N ALA A 113 -2.83 7.26 -2.64
CA ALA A 113 -2.73 8.41 -1.76
C ALA A 113 -3.11 8.07 -0.30
N ARG A 114 -4.16 7.27 -0.09
CA ARG A 114 -4.53 6.76 1.25
C ARG A 114 -3.49 5.81 1.84
N GLY A 115 -2.82 5.02 1.01
CA GLY A 115 -1.71 4.16 1.44
C GLY A 115 -0.55 5.00 1.97
N GLU A 116 -0.11 5.98 1.18
CA GLU A 116 0.97 6.91 1.54
C GLU A 116 0.63 7.73 2.80
N GLU A 117 -0.64 8.16 2.95
CA GLU A 117 -1.07 8.88 4.15
C GLU A 117 -0.97 8.03 5.42
N ARG A 118 -1.36 6.74 5.35
CA ARG A 118 -1.22 5.81 6.48
C ARG A 118 0.24 5.55 6.82
N GLU A 119 1.09 5.38 5.82
CA GLU A 119 2.54 5.22 6.03
C GLU A 119 3.14 6.47 6.69
N ALA A 120 2.76 7.66 6.23
CA ALA A 120 3.19 8.92 6.84
C ALA A 120 2.70 9.07 8.29
N GLN A 121 1.47 8.65 8.59
CA GLN A 121 0.95 8.64 9.96
C GLN A 121 1.71 7.65 10.86
N SER A 122 2.02 6.46 10.36
CA SER A 122 2.84 5.46 11.08
C SER A 122 4.25 6.00 11.38
N LEU A 123 4.91 6.58 10.38
CA LEU A 123 6.24 7.17 10.56
C LEU A 123 6.23 8.33 11.56
N ARG A 124 5.16 9.14 11.59
CA ARG A 124 4.99 10.20 12.60
C ARG A 124 4.81 9.62 14.01
N SER A 125 4.05 8.54 14.17
CA SER A 125 3.92 7.89 15.48
C SER A 125 5.22 7.28 15.95
N ASP A 126 5.98 6.65 15.04
CA ASP A 126 7.28 6.06 15.34
C ASP A 126 8.30 7.14 15.73
N LEU A 127 8.36 8.24 14.98
CA LEU A 127 9.21 9.38 15.30
C LEU A 127 8.85 9.99 16.66
N ALA A 128 7.56 10.08 17.00
CA ALA A 128 7.13 10.55 18.31
C ALA A 128 7.53 9.58 19.43
N ALA A 129 7.48 8.26 19.18
CA ALA A 129 7.94 7.25 20.12
C ALA A 129 9.46 7.33 20.36
N VAL A 130 10.26 7.45 19.30
CA VAL A 130 11.71 7.68 19.40
C VAL A 130 12.01 8.98 20.14
N GLY A 131 11.24 10.05 19.89
CA GLY A 131 11.36 11.31 20.61
C GLY A 131 11.15 11.16 22.12
N ARG A 132 10.18 10.34 22.55
CA ARG A 132 9.97 10.02 23.97
C ARG A 132 11.13 9.23 24.56
N LEU A 133 11.62 8.19 23.86
CA LEU A 133 12.77 7.40 24.31
C LEU A 133 14.05 8.24 24.43
N ALA A 134 14.25 9.19 23.50
CA ALA A 134 15.37 10.13 23.59
C ALA A 134 15.24 11.08 24.78
N ALA A 135 14.02 11.50 25.13
CA ALA A 135 13.77 12.34 26.30
C ALA A 135 14.02 11.57 27.61
N THR A 136 13.58 10.32 27.72
CA THR A 136 13.84 9.48 28.90
C THR A 136 15.33 9.23 29.09
N ALA A 137 16.04 8.85 28.02
CA ALA A 137 17.49 8.64 28.07
C ALA A 137 18.27 9.91 28.48
N ARG A 138 17.80 11.10 28.09
CA ARG A 138 18.39 12.38 28.55
C ARG A 138 18.14 12.62 30.04
N SER A 139 16.96 12.26 30.55
CA SER A 139 16.65 12.35 32.00
C SER A 139 17.56 11.43 32.79
N GLU A 140 17.64 10.15 32.40
CA GLU A 140 18.50 9.15 33.05
C GLU A 140 19.97 9.57 33.04
N LEU A 141 20.46 10.14 31.93
CA LEU A 141 21.82 10.70 31.86
C LEU A 141 22.01 11.89 32.80
N SER A 142 21.00 12.75 32.97
CA SER A 142 21.07 13.88 33.88
C SER A 142 21.09 13.46 35.35
N GLU A 143 20.29 12.45 35.71
CA GLU A 143 20.28 11.82 37.03
C GLU A 143 21.62 11.13 37.32
N SER A 144 22.14 10.35 36.37
CA SER A 144 23.46 9.71 36.51
C SER A 144 24.58 10.74 36.73
N ARG A 145 24.48 11.92 36.09
CA ARG A 145 25.45 13.02 36.28
C ARG A 145 25.34 13.67 37.65
N SER A 146 24.13 13.85 38.17
CA SER A 146 23.92 14.43 39.51
C SER A 146 24.38 13.47 40.61
N GLU A 147 24.10 12.17 40.45
CA GLU A 147 24.63 11.11 41.33
C GLU A 147 26.16 11.09 41.33
N ALA A 148 26.79 11.13 40.16
CA ALA A 148 28.25 11.19 40.05
C ALA A 148 28.83 12.46 40.70
N ALA A 149 28.14 13.60 40.62
CA ALA A 149 28.58 14.83 41.29
C ALA A 149 28.46 14.72 42.83
N ALA A 150 27.39 14.10 43.34
CA ALA A 150 27.21 13.84 44.76
C ALA A 150 28.27 12.87 45.32
N LEU A 151 28.62 11.82 44.56
CA LEU A 151 29.70 10.90 44.97
C LEU A 151 31.06 11.60 45.03
N ARG A 152 31.37 12.50 44.08
CA ARG A 152 32.62 13.28 44.11
C ARG A 152 32.68 14.23 45.32
N SER A 153 31.56 14.86 45.70
CA SER A 153 31.54 15.72 46.88
C SER A 153 31.69 14.91 48.18
N GLN A 154 31.07 13.73 48.26
CA GLN A 154 31.29 12.79 49.36
C GLN A 154 32.75 12.34 49.45
N GLN A 155 33.37 11.97 48.31
CA GLN A 155 34.80 11.63 48.26
C GLN A 155 35.68 12.78 48.78
N SER A 156 35.44 14.01 48.31
CA SER A 156 36.20 15.19 48.73
C SER A 156 36.06 15.46 50.24
N SER A 157 34.84 15.27 50.79
CA SER A 157 34.58 15.39 52.22
C SER A 157 35.33 14.34 53.04
N LEU A 158 35.32 13.07 52.59
CA LEU A 158 36.07 11.99 53.23
C LEU A 158 37.59 12.23 53.17
N GLU A 159 38.11 12.71 52.05
CA GLU A 159 39.52 13.07 51.92
C GLU A 159 39.93 14.18 52.90
N SER A 160 39.11 15.21 53.06
CA SER A 160 39.30 16.27 54.07
C SER A 160 39.28 15.69 55.49
N HIS A 161 38.28 14.87 55.81
CA HIS A 161 38.17 14.26 57.13
C HIS A 161 39.38 13.34 57.45
N CYS A 162 39.86 12.58 56.46
CA CYS A 162 41.07 11.80 56.60
C CYS A 162 42.32 12.67 56.80
N ALA A 163 42.40 13.84 56.17
CA ALA A 163 43.48 14.79 56.38
C ALA A 163 43.45 15.36 57.81
N ASP A 164 42.28 15.73 58.31
CA ASP A 164 42.08 16.22 59.68
C ASP A 164 42.47 15.16 60.73
N LEU A 165 42.04 13.91 60.53
CA LEU A 165 42.44 12.81 61.42
C LEU A 165 43.96 12.57 61.40
N ARG A 166 44.63 12.77 60.26
CA ARG A 166 46.10 12.67 60.17
C ARG A 166 46.79 13.82 60.91
N THR A 167 46.28 15.06 60.82
CA THR A 167 46.86 16.19 61.55
C THR A 167 46.64 16.05 63.05
N GLU A 168 45.45 15.61 63.48
CA GLU A 168 45.16 15.29 64.88
C GLU A 168 46.08 14.18 65.41
N ALA A 169 46.26 13.09 64.66
CA ALA A 169 47.17 12.02 65.04
C ALA A 169 48.63 12.50 65.14
N CYS A 170 49.08 13.40 64.26
CA CYS A 170 50.41 14.02 64.37
C CYS A 170 50.54 14.90 65.61
N ALA A 171 49.52 15.72 65.92
CA ALA A 171 49.51 16.56 67.12
C ALA A 171 49.53 15.72 68.41
N GLN A 172 48.75 14.63 68.46
CA GLN A 172 48.76 13.68 69.58
C GLN A 172 50.14 13.02 69.77
N ARG A 173 50.82 12.65 68.67
CA ARG A 173 52.19 12.11 68.73
C ARG A 173 53.18 13.14 69.28
N GLN A 174 53.11 14.39 68.82
CA GLN A 174 53.97 15.47 69.33
C GLN A 174 53.73 15.71 70.82
N ALA A 175 52.46 15.82 71.26
CA ALA A 175 52.12 15.97 72.67
C ALA A 175 52.62 14.81 73.53
N LEU A 176 52.59 13.58 72.99
CA LEU A 176 53.14 12.40 73.68
C LEU A 176 54.66 12.47 73.80
N ASP A 177 55.38 12.89 72.75
CA ASP A 177 56.83 13.05 72.79
C ASP A 177 57.26 14.18 73.73
N GLU A 178 56.53 15.31 73.78
CA GLU A 178 56.72 16.37 74.77
C GLU A 178 56.52 15.86 76.20
N ALA A 179 55.45 15.10 76.45
CA ALA A 179 55.20 14.49 77.75
C ALA A 179 56.32 13.52 78.16
N ARG A 180 56.87 12.74 77.22
CA ARG A 180 58.04 11.88 77.46
C ARG A 180 59.28 12.69 77.82
N CYS A 181 59.55 13.79 77.13
CA CYS A 181 60.67 14.68 77.46
C CYS A 181 60.51 15.30 78.85
N CYS A 182 59.31 15.79 79.19
CA CYS A 182 59.00 16.30 80.53
C CYS A 182 59.22 15.23 81.61
N LEU A 183 58.74 14.00 81.37
CA LEU A 183 58.93 12.88 82.28
C LEU A 183 60.41 12.52 82.46
N ALA A 184 61.20 12.52 81.38
CA ALA A 184 62.65 12.30 81.44
C ALA A 184 63.35 13.41 82.24
N ALA A 185 62.98 14.68 82.04
CA ALA A 185 63.52 15.80 82.81
C ALA A 185 63.18 15.70 84.31
N LEU A 186 61.96 15.28 84.65
CA LEU A 186 61.57 15.00 86.04
C LEU A 186 62.38 13.84 86.64
N HIS A 187 62.65 12.77 85.87
CA HIS A 187 63.52 11.69 86.34
C HIS A 187 64.95 12.15 86.62
N VAL A 188 65.53 13.00 85.76
CA VAL A 188 66.86 13.59 86.00
C VAL A 188 66.85 14.48 87.24
N ARG A 189 65.81 15.29 87.42
CA ARG A 189 65.65 16.14 88.61
C ARG A 189 65.54 15.30 89.89
N ASN A 190 64.69 14.28 89.90
CA ASN A 190 64.59 13.36 91.03
C ASN A 190 65.92 12.64 91.27
N SER A 191 66.56 12.21 90.17
CA SER A 191 67.97 11.79 90.05
C SER A 191 68.92 12.56 90.96
N HIS A 192 68.93 13.86 90.66
CA HIS A 192 69.78 14.85 91.29
C HIS A 192 69.40 15.09 92.75
N LEU A 193 68.11 15.25 93.06
CA LEU A 193 67.61 15.43 94.43
C LEU A 193 67.96 14.22 95.32
N ASP A 194 67.83 13.00 94.81
CA ASP A 194 68.21 11.78 95.52
C ASP A 194 69.72 11.77 95.82
N ALA A 195 70.54 12.20 94.87
CA ALA A 195 71.99 12.35 95.08
C ALA A 195 72.32 13.44 96.12
N GLU A 196 71.66 14.58 96.08
CA GLU A 196 71.81 15.65 97.09
C GLU A 196 71.40 15.16 98.49
N LEU A 197 70.30 14.42 98.60
CA LEU A 197 69.85 13.82 99.87
C LEU A 197 70.86 12.80 100.41
N LEU A 198 71.48 11.99 99.54
CA LEU A 198 72.56 11.07 99.93
C LEU A 198 73.80 11.82 100.47
N VAL A 199 74.18 12.93 99.84
CA VAL A 199 75.27 13.79 100.33
C VAL A 199 74.91 14.41 101.67
N TRP A 200 73.69 14.94 101.81
CA TRP A 200 73.23 15.57 103.05
C TRP A 200 73.11 14.58 104.21
N THR A 201 72.58 13.39 103.95
CA THR A 201 72.51 12.31 104.95
C THR A 201 73.91 11.84 105.34
N SER A 202 74.83 11.64 104.38
CA SER A 202 76.24 11.32 104.66
C SER A 202 76.90 12.40 105.53
N ARG A 203 76.62 13.69 105.27
CA ARG A 203 77.11 14.82 106.07
C ARG A 203 76.55 14.83 107.50
N LYS A 204 75.28 14.45 107.67
CA LYS A 204 74.61 14.36 108.98
C LYS A 204 75.07 13.13 109.78
N SER A 205 75.54 12.08 109.11
CA SER A 205 76.09 10.86 109.71
C SER A 205 77.54 10.98 110.18
N GLN A 206 78.19 12.14 110.01
CA GLN A 206 79.42 12.50 110.72
C GLN A 206 79.06 13.28 112.00
N PRO A 207 79.02 12.65 113.19
CA PRO A 207 78.99 13.41 114.43
C PRO A 207 80.42 13.88 114.72
N ASP A 208 80.62 15.20 114.73
CA ASP A 208 81.51 15.95 115.65
C ASP A 208 81.99 17.24 114.97
N GLY A 209 81.44 18.38 115.40
CA GLY A 209 82.00 19.69 115.06
C GLY A 209 80.99 20.84 115.10
N PRO A 210 81.14 21.82 116.01
CA PRO A 210 80.22 22.95 116.12
C PRO A 210 80.49 23.99 115.01
N ALA A 211 79.57 24.15 114.07
CA ALA A 211 79.60 25.25 113.10
C ALA A 211 78.18 25.64 112.68
N VAL A 212 77.50 26.39 113.56
CA VAL A 212 76.16 26.94 113.34
C VAL A 212 76.19 28.30 112.61
N ASP A 213 77.36 28.89 112.31
CA ASP A 213 77.42 30.29 111.86
C ASP A 213 77.78 30.56 110.38
N ALA A 214 77.82 29.54 109.51
CA ALA A 214 78.20 29.72 108.09
C ALA A 214 77.06 29.55 107.07
N LEU A 215 75.79 29.59 107.49
CA LEU A 215 74.63 29.32 106.61
C LEU A 215 73.90 30.58 106.10
N ARG A 216 74.54 31.76 106.12
CA ARG A 216 73.90 33.03 105.69
C ARG A 216 74.37 33.62 104.35
N GLU A 217 75.38 33.06 103.68
CA GLU A 217 75.97 33.68 102.47
C GLU A 217 75.87 32.87 101.16
N HIS A 218 75.25 31.68 101.16
CA HIS A 218 75.05 30.90 99.92
C HIS A 218 73.58 30.62 99.64
N SER A 219 72.82 31.70 99.43
CA SER A 219 71.50 31.68 98.79
C SER A 219 71.57 32.30 97.39
N SER A 220 72.66 32.06 96.66
CA SER A 220 72.68 32.25 95.20
C SER A 220 72.33 30.91 94.56
N TRP A 221 71.03 30.63 94.45
CA TRP A 221 70.57 29.59 93.54
C TRP A 221 71.14 29.90 92.15
N PRO A 222 71.73 28.92 91.44
CA PRO A 222 72.19 29.15 90.08
C PRO A 222 70.98 29.55 89.21
N PRO A 223 71.13 30.49 88.25
CA PRO A 223 70.03 30.99 87.43
C PRO A 223 69.41 29.93 86.50
N ALA A 224 69.91 28.70 86.48
CA ALA A 224 69.40 27.59 85.68
C ALA A 224 67.96 27.14 86.05
N ALA A 225 67.44 27.50 87.23
CA ALA A 225 66.05 27.21 87.59
C ALA A 225 65.03 28.15 86.90
N ALA A 226 65.46 29.34 86.44
CA ALA A 226 64.60 30.28 85.75
C ALA A 226 64.36 29.89 84.27
N ASP A 227 65.34 29.25 83.62
CA ASP A 227 65.23 28.85 82.21
C ASP A 227 64.29 27.65 82.00
N ILE A 228 64.10 26.80 83.02
CA ILE A 228 63.15 25.66 82.92
C ILE A 228 61.70 26.14 83.10
N ALA A 229 61.45 27.22 83.86
CA ALA A 229 60.11 27.81 83.98
C ALA A 229 59.68 28.57 82.71
N ALA A 230 60.64 29.10 81.94
CA ALA A 230 60.35 29.78 80.68
C ALA A 230 60.00 28.80 79.53
N ALA A 231 60.40 27.53 79.62
CA ALA A 231 60.11 26.51 78.61
C ALA A 231 58.68 25.91 78.70
N VAL A 232 57.91 26.23 79.75
CA VAL A 232 56.54 25.67 79.98
C VAL A 232 55.43 26.63 79.54
N VAL A 233 55.75 27.84 79.09
CA VAL A 233 54.74 28.78 78.55
C VAL A 233 54.61 28.58 77.04
N LEU A 234 53.80 27.59 76.66
CA LEU A 234 53.33 27.42 75.28
C LEU A 234 52.37 28.56 74.90
N PRO A 235 52.59 29.29 73.79
CA PRO A 235 51.58 30.17 73.24
C PRO A 235 50.58 29.35 72.42
N LEU A 236 49.34 29.27 72.89
CA LEU A 236 48.18 29.02 72.05
C LEU A 236 48.05 30.19 71.07
N THR A 237 48.58 30.05 69.86
CA THR A 237 48.32 30.99 68.78
C THR A 237 47.12 30.53 67.98
N ASP A 238 46.03 31.27 68.12
CA ASP A 238 44.83 31.19 67.30
C ASP A 238 45.16 31.45 65.82
N GLY A 239 45.07 30.39 65.01
CA GLY A 239 45.12 30.47 63.55
C GLY A 239 43.79 30.96 62.98
N SER A 240 43.54 32.27 63.07
CA SER A 240 42.50 32.95 62.28
C SER A 240 43.05 33.26 60.88
N GLY A 241 42.82 32.35 59.94
CA GLY A 241 43.16 32.49 58.53
C GLY A 241 41.92 32.85 57.72
N ALA A 242 41.80 34.13 57.37
CA ALA A 242 40.81 34.71 56.49
C ALA A 242 40.80 34.07 55.09
N GLY A 243 39.63 34.03 54.48
CA GLY A 243 39.40 33.43 53.16
C GLY A 243 39.93 34.24 51.98
N SER A 244 39.89 33.61 50.81
CA SER A 244 39.42 34.26 49.59
C SER A 244 39.02 33.28 48.49
N PRO A 245 38.09 33.69 47.61
CA PRO A 245 37.47 32.86 46.59
C PRO A 245 38.20 32.98 45.25
N ALA A 246 38.19 31.92 44.44
CA ALA A 246 38.36 32.04 42.99
C ALA A 246 37.84 30.79 42.28
N SER A 247 36.77 30.95 41.51
CA SER A 247 36.57 30.22 40.26
C SER A 247 37.12 31.11 39.13
N PRO A 248 37.66 30.58 38.02
CA PRO A 248 36.76 30.38 36.89
C PRO A 248 37.07 29.18 35.96
N ALA A 249 35.97 28.68 35.39
CA ALA A 249 35.79 28.15 34.04
C ALA A 249 37.03 27.86 33.16
N GLU A 250 37.22 26.57 32.83
CA GLU A 250 37.86 26.16 31.58
C GLU A 250 36.81 25.63 30.58
N LYS A 251 36.64 26.41 29.52
CA LYS A 251 36.04 25.99 28.25
C LYS A 251 37.04 25.08 27.53
N ILE A 252 36.67 23.85 27.25
CA ILE A 252 37.31 23.04 26.20
C ILE A 252 36.30 22.91 25.05
N HIS A 253 36.55 23.66 23.98
CA HIS A 253 35.90 23.55 22.68
C HIS A 253 36.82 22.77 21.74
N GLY A 254 36.24 21.78 21.04
CA GLY A 254 36.55 21.43 19.64
C GLY A 254 37.83 20.65 19.35
N TYR A 255 37.70 19.43 18.83
CA TYR A 255 37.82 19.10 17.39
C TYR A 255 37.95 17.59 17.15
N GLY A 256 37.40 17.14 16.02
CA GLY A 256 37.53 15.80 15.44
C GLY A 256 36.15 15.18 15.19
N GLN A 257 35.45 15.34 14.06
CA GLN A 257 35.85 15.10 12.66
C GLN A 257 36.89 13.99 12.53
N TYR A 258 36.43 12.76 12.28
CA TYR A 258 36.97 11.81 11.30
C TYR A 258 36.00 10.63 11.16
N GLY A 259 35.73 10.20 9.92
CA GLY A 259 35.30 8.84 9.64
C GLY A 259 33.95 8.67 8.96
N GLU A 260 33.79 9.22 7.75
CA GLU A 260 32.95 8.58 6.73
C GLU A 260 33.49 7.17 6.45
N GLY A 261 33.00 6.18 7.21
CA GLY A 261 33.19 4.77 6.94
C GLY A 261 32.02 4.25 6.12
N GLY A 262 32.12 4.36 4.80
CA GLY A 262 31.20 3.73 3.85
C GLY A 262 31.26 2.20 3.95
N ALA A 263 30.44 1.63 4.84
CA ALA A 263 30.16 0.22 4.85
C ALA A 263 29.09 -0.09 3.79
N ARG A 264 29.56 -0.49 2.60
CA ARG A 264 28.78 -1.27 1.63
C ARG A 264 28.28 -2.55 2.33
N LEU A 265 27.05 -2.52 2.85
CA LEU A 265 26.33 -3.74 3.20
C LEU A 265 25.87 -4.39 1.89
N GLY A 266 26.59 -5.45 1.53
CA GLY A 266 26.18 -6.36 0.47
C GLY A 266 24.83 -6.97 0.82
N TRP A 267 23.91 -6.91 -0.13
CA TRP A 267 22.65 -7.63 -0.09
C TRP A 267 22.95 -9.12 -0.27
N SER A 268 23.25 -9.82 0.83
CA SER A 268 23.21 -11.28 0.85
C SER A 268 21.77 -11.71 1.03
N SER A 269 21.18 -12.25 -0.03
CA SER A 269 19.92 -12.99 0.00
C SER A 269 20.08 -14.22 0.90
N ALA A 270 19.78 -14.05 2.18
CA ALA A 270 19.55 -15.14 3.10
C ALA A 270 18.04 -15.33 3.20
N ALA A 271 17.50 -16.15 2.28
CA ALA A 271 16.21 -16.80 2.47
C ALA A 271 16.37 -17.82 3.60
N ALA A 272 16.35 -17.35 4.84
CA ALA A 272 16.12 -18.17 6.01
C ALA A 272 14.64 -18.06 6.35
N ASP A 273 13.98 -19.22 6.36
CA ASP A 273 12.59 -19.47 6.73
C ASP A 273 12.30 -18.95 8.15
N LEU A 274 12.04 -17.66 8.29
CA LEU A 274 11.47 -17.06 9.50
C LEU A 274 9.98 -16.82 9.27
N GLU A 275 9.22 -17.76 9.81
CA GLU A 275 7.83 -17.66 10.28
C GLU A 275 6.99 -16.56 9.62
N LEU A 276 6.46 -16.87 8.43
CA LEU A 276 5.34 -16.13 7.87
C LEU A 276 4.17 -16.14 8.88
N PRO A 277 3.48 -15.00 9.08
CA PRO A 277 2.34 -14.93 9.98
C PRO A 277 1.30 -15.97 9.58
N ARG A 278 0.86 -16.76 10.57
CA ARG A 278 -0.12 -17.84 10.37
C ARG A 278 -1.36 -17.28 9.68
N LEU A 279 -1.54 -17.66 8.41
CA LEU A 279 -2.75 -17.36 7.65
C LEU A 279 -3.99 -17.83 8.43
N PRO A 280 -5.07 -17.04 8.46
CA PRO A 280 -6.35 -17.42 9.07
C PRO A 280 -6.79 -18.83 8.65
N ALA A 281 -7.33 -19.62 9.59
CA ALA A 281 -7.63 -21.05 9.39
C ALA A 281 -8.55 -21.34 8.18
N HIS A 282 -9.41 -20.39 7.81
CA HIS A 282 -10.28 -20.52 6.63
C HIS A 282 -9.51 -20.43 5.30
N LEU A 283 -8.41 -19.65 5.25
CA LEU A 283 -7.52 -19.61 4.09
C LEU A 283 -6.59 -20.83 4.03
N GLN A 284 -6.16 -21.35 5.18
CA GLN A 284 -5.37 -22.59 5.23
C GLN A 284 -6.16 -23.81 4.71
N ARG A 285 -7.46 -23.93 5.04
CA ARG A 285 -8.31 -25.00 4.50
C ARG A 285 -8.48 -24.91 2.98
N ASN A 286 -8.58 -23.70 2.43
CA ASN A 286 -8.73 -23.51 0.99
C ASN A 286 -7.42 -23.74 0.23
N LEU A 287 -6.27 -23.42 0.82
CA LEU A 287 -4.95 -23.71 0.24
C LEU A 287 -4.62 -25.21 0.24
N ALA A 288 -5.04 -25.96 1.26
CA ALA A 288 -4.89 -27.42 1.31
C ALA A 288 -5.76 -28.16 0.28
N ALA A 289 -6.85 -27.53 -0.18
CA ALA A 289 -7.73 -28.06 -1.22
C ALA A 289 -7.25 -27.73 -2.65
N LEU A 290 -6.24 -26.85 -2.80
CA LEU A 290 -5.66 -26.59 -4.11
C LEU A 290 -4.70 -27.74 -4.47
N PRO A 291 -4.92 -28.43 -5.61
CA PRO A 291 -4.04 -29.50 -6.05
C PRO A 291 -2.62 -28.96 -6.19
N SER A 292 -1.65 -29.68 -5.62
CA SER A 292 -0.27 -29.19 -5.50
C SER A 292 0.29 -28.83 -6.88
N ARG A 293 1.15 -27.80 -6.93
CA ARG A 293 1.83 -27.36 -8.17
C ARG A 293 2.59 -28.49 -8.89
N ARG A 294 2.87 -29.61 -8.21
CA ARG A 294 3.50 -30.82 -8.80
C ARG A 294 2.52 -31.71 -9.59
N GLU A 295 1.22 -31.56 -9.42
CA GLU A 295 0.20 -32.37 -10.13
C GLU A 295 -0.33 -31.70 -11.40
N TYR A 296 0.06 -30.46 -11.65
CA TYR A 296 -0.37 -29.68 -12.81
C TYR A 296 -0.04 -30.29 -14.20
N PRO A 297 0.95 -31.19 -14.41
CA PRO A 297 1.17 -31.78 -15.74
C PRO A 297 0.35 -33.07 -16.00
N ARG A 298 -0.45 -33.59 -15.06
CA ARG A 298 -1.18 -34.86 -15.23
C ARG A 298 -2.68 -34.74 -15.51
N ASN A 299 -3.27 -33.57 -15.32
CA ASN A 299 -4.69 -33.39 -15.62
C ASN A 299 -4.91 -33.31 -17.15
N ALA A 300 -5.65 -34.29 -17.70
CA ALA A 300 -5.97 -34.38 -19.13
C ALA A 300 -6.60 -33.08 -19.67
N ARG A 301 -7.35 -32.37 -18.83
CA ARG A 301 -7.98 -31.07 -19.14
C ARG A 301 -6.96 -29.94 -19.33
N ALA A 302 -5.88 -29.94 -18.57
CA ALA A 302 -4.80 -28.96 -18.73
C ALA A 302 -3.97 -29.24 -20.00
N ARG A 303 -3.79 -30.52 -20.37
CA ARG A 303 -3.16 -30.89 -21.66
C ARG A 303 -4.03 -30.51 -22.85
N GLN A 304 -5.35 -30.68 -22.76
CA GLN A 304 -6.29 -30.23 -23.80
C GLN A 304 -6.27 -28.70 -23.98
N LEU A 305 -6.20 -27.94 -22.89
CA LEU A 305 -6.07 -26.48 -22.95
C LEU A 305 -4.72 -26.03 -23.55
N ARG A 306 -3.62 -26.70 -23.19
CA ARG A 306 -2.31 -26.40 -23.75
C ARG A 306 -2.18 -26.78 -25.23
N GLY A 307 -2.75 -27.91 -25.63
CA GLY A 307 -2.83 -28.32 -27.05
C GLY A 307 -3.59 -27.29 -27.89
N ARG A 308 -4.73 -26.81 -27.39
CA ARG A 308 -5.51 -25.75 -28.07
C ARG A 308 -4.80 -24.41 -28.19
N ILE A 309 -3.91 -24.07 -27.25
CA ILE A 309 -3.16 -22.80 -27.28
C ILE A 309 -1.90 -22.91 -28.16
N LEU A 310 -1.26 -24.08 -28.21
CA LEU A 310 0.01 -24.28 -28.91
C LEU A 310 -0.14 -24.72 -30.36
N GLU A 311 -1.25 -25.35 -30.75
CA GLU A 311 -1.47 -25.80 -32.14
C GLU A 311 -1.95 -24.71 -33.10
N GLY A 312 -2.04 -23.44 -32.68
CA GLY A 312 -2.21 -22.30 -33.60
C GLY A 312 -3.46 -22.31 -34.48
N GLY A 313 -4.39 -23.25 -34.25
CA GLY A 313 -5.67 -23.31 -34.93
C GLY A 313 -6.64 -22.35 -34.25
N HIS A 314 -7.02 -21.28 -34.95
CA HIS A 314 -8.14 -20.44 -34.59
C HIS A 314 -9.41 -21.30 -34.44
N GLY A 315 -9.70 -21.72 -33.22
CA GLY A 315 -10.93 -22.42 -32.84
C GLY A 315 -12.12 -21.46 -32.72
N PRO A 316 -13.35 -21.97 -32.83
CA PRO A 316 -14.55 -21.25 -33.26
C PRO A 316 -15.22 -20.47 -32.13
N LEU A 317 -14.48 -19.58 -31.45
CA LEU A 317 -15.09 -18.62 -30.53
C LEU A 317 -15.47 -17.31 -31.21
N PHE A 318 -15.18 -17.16 -32.52
CA PHE A 318 -15.51 -15.97 -33.32
C PHE A 318 -16.03 -16.28 -34.74
N SER A 319 -16.38 -17.53 -35.05
CA SER A 319 -17.04 -17.86 -36.33
C SER A 319 -18.56 -17.76 -36.17
N ASN A 320 -19.18 -16.87 -36.96
CA ASN A 320 -20.61 -16.57 -36.97
C ASN A 320 -21.50 -17.68 -37.55
N ASP A 321 -20.94 -18.85 -37.86
CA ASP A 321 -21.67 -19.97 -38.46
C ASP A 321 -21.94 -21.02 -37.38
N LEU A 322 -23.11 -20.89 -36.73
CA LEU A 322 -23.68 -21.92 -35.86
C LEU A 322 -24.24 -23.06 -36.73
N PRO A 323 -23.90 -24.34 -36.47
CA PRO A 323 -24.55 -25.47 -37.13
C PRO A 323 -26.02 -25.59 -36.71
N GLU A 324 -26.92 -25.78 -37.69
CA GLU A 324 -28.38 -25.88 -37.54
C GLU A 324 -28.88 -26.99 -36.58
N SER A 325 -28.00 -27.89 -36.12
CA SER A 325 -28.38 -28.99 -35.23
C SER A 325 -28.48 -28.62 -33.74
N TYR A 326 -28.44 -27.34 -33.38
CA TYR A 326 -28.52 -26.85 -31.98
C TYR A 326 -29.78 -26.01 -31.67
N GLN A 327 -30.77 -25.98 -32.57
CA GLN A 327 -32.01 -25.19 -32.38
C GLN A 327 -33.07 -25.87 -31.48
N ASP A 328 -33.00 -27.17 -31.20
CA ASP A 328 -34.05 -27.87 -30.43
C ASP A 328 -33.80 -27.99 -28.92
N GLY A 329 -32.75 -27.33 -28.39
CA GLY A 329 -32.33 -27.47 -26.98
C GLY A 329 -32.39 -26.22 -26.13
N ILE A 330 -32.94 -25.10 -26.63
CA ILE A 330 -33.00 -23.85 -25.86
C ILE A 330 -34.25 -23.89 -24.98
N LEU A 331 -34.03 -24.29 -23.73
CA LEU A 331 -34.89 -23.96 -22.59
C LEU A 331 -35.35 -22.50 -22.71
N TRP A 332 -36.66 -22.32 -22.88
CA TRP A 332 -37.32 -21.04 -22.80
C TRP A 332 -37.00 -20.40 -21.44
N ILE A 333 -36.05 -19.45 -21.44
CA ILE A 333 -35.92 -18.51 -20.34
C ILE A 333 -37.14 -17.59 -20.48
N SER A 334 -38.16 -17.91 -19.69
CA SER A 334 -39.38 -17.14 -19.54
C SER A 334 -39.04 -15.66 -19.36
N SER A 335 -39.56 -14.82 -20.24
CA SER A 335 -39.40 -13.37 -20.23
C SER A 335 -40.40 -12.69 -19.28
N ASP A 336 -40.85 -13.38 -18.23
CA ASP A 336 -41.80 -12.85 -17.27
C ASP A 336 -41.08 -12.10 -16.13
N PRO A 337 -41.18 -10.77 -16.03
CA PRO A 337 -40.54 -9.99 -14.97
C PRO A 337 -41.15 -10.21 -13.58
N GLN A 338 -42.26 -10.96 -13.46
CA GLN A 338 -42.91 -11.22 -12.17
C GLN A 338 -42.15 -12.21 -11.27
N TRP A 339 -41.36 -13.13 -11.84
CA TRP A 339 -40.63 -14.12 -11.05
C TRP A 339 -39.50 -13.50 -10.21
N LEU A 340 -38.90 -12.40 -10.68
CA LEU A 340 -37.85 -11.69 -9.94
C LEU A 340 -38.40 -10.94 -8.71
N ILE A 341 -39.65 -10.45 -8.79
CA ILE A 341 -40.32 -9.71 -7.71
C ILE A 341 -40.78 -10.67 -6.59
N GLU A 342 -41.16 -11.91 -6.91
CA GLU A 342 -41.52 -12.92 -5.90
C GLU A 342 -40.30 -13.47 -5.12
N GLN A 343 -39.10 -13.43 -5.71
CA GLN A 343 -37.87 -13.86 -5.01
C GLN A 343 -37.37 -12.82 -4.00
N GLU A 344 -37.58 -11.52 -4.25
CA GLU A 344 -37.18 -10.46 -3.31
C GLU A 344 -38.17 -10.29 -2.16
N THR A 345 -39.47 -10.52 -2.39
CA THR A 345 -40.49 -10.41 -1.33
C THR A 345 -40.50 -11.57 -0.34
N ARG A 346 -39.90 -12.72 -0.64
CA ARG A 346 -39.71 -13.84 0.31
C ARG A 346 -38.49 -13.69 1.22
N LYS A 347 -37.66 -12.66 1.04
CA LYS A 347 -36.46 -12.38 1.85
C LYS A 347 -36.64 -11.20 2.82
N LEU A 348 -37.80 -10.55 2.79
CA LEU A 348 -38.25 -9.56 3.77
C LEU A 348 -39.29 -10.20 4.71
#